data_AF-F9DFE5-F1
#
_entry.id   AF-F9DFE5-F1
#
_cell.length_a   1.000
_cell.length_b   1.000
_cell.length_c   1.000
_cell.angle_alpha   90.00
_cell.angle_beta   90.00
_cell.angle_gamma   90.00
#
_symmetry.space_group_name_H-M   'P 1'
#
loop_
_entity.id
_entity.type
_entity.pdbx_description
1 polymer ?
#
loop_
_entity_poly.entity_id
_entity_poly.type
_entity_poly.pdbx_seq_one_letter_code
_entity_poly.pdbx_strand_id
1 'polypeptide(L)'
;MLAIPTFAEGNEILTPTSCTIENKRVYEPLNVTNIYFAGKITVAEDAKALITCDGKTVATGTIKSDTYQEQGIAVISFDKLILPKGRSYQLEVPSGTISLKSNPTMKAENLKFSFTVPSKIQGKYCSVKDGSTVTSERLICFYFETETEPIGEPEMTLYREGLPVRTFKANVGWDWNLGQAYADFGEKMNFEKGVHYSLVLPEGSLRPRFRTDITNEEAKVDFVGGYTEPMETINYVGCNILDNKDGVLNEVRFFYNQPIMLSPNAKIQLFGNNNKLIKEATPVLTKEKEQWVVSCNFGGVEVPHEGCYIVIPAGSIISANGNVVVNSKNVLSITNPTGIGKVSNNDVGICVSGRQVIIDNAPLGETLSVYSVNGTKIANSLVSSSHIVLELPSEGIYIVSINGHVNKIVVR
;
A
#
# COMPACT_ATOMS: atom_id res chain seq x y z
N MET A 1 -43.64 -10.10 -53.10
CA MET A 1 -42.69 -10.16 -54.24
C MET A 1 -41.36 -9.67 -53.69
N LEU A 2 -40.50 -10.59 -53.25
CA LEU A 2 -39.20 -10.27 -52.67
C LEU A 2 -38.21 -10.09 -53.81
N ALA A 3 -37.49 -8.97 -53.82
CA ALA A 3 -36.51 -8.63 -54.84
C ALA A 3 -35.41 -9.70 -54.88
N ILE A 4 -35.26 -10.34 -56.04
CA ILE A 4 -34.11 -11.17 -56.37
C ILE A 4 -32.99 -10.18 -56.72
N PRO A 5 -31.84 -10.17 -56.03
CA PRO A 5 -30.72 -9.37 -56.48
C PRO A 5 -30.16 -10.01 -57.75
N THR A 6 -30.14 -9.24 -58.82
CA THR A 6 -29.39 -9.55 -60.04
C THR A 6 -27.90 -9.32 -59.76
N PHE A 7 -27.10 -10.39 -59.74
CA PHE A 7 -25.65 -10.33 -59.56
C PHE A 7 -24.97 -10.29 -60.94
N ALA A 8 -24.28 -9.19 -61.22
CA ALA A 8 -23.42 -9.02 -62.39
C ALA A 8 -21.97 -9.42 -62.05
N GLU A 9 -21.27 -9.93 -63.05
CA GLU A 9 -19.92 -10.50 -63.03
C GLU A 9 -18.90 -9.81 -62.11
N GLY A 10 -18.47 -10.55 -61.09
CA GLY A 10 -17.29 -10.31 -60.27
C GLY A 10 -17.07 -11.56 -59.40
N ASN A 11 -15.84 -12.07 -59.30
CA ASN A 11 -15.53 -13.17 -58.38
C ASN A 11 -15.80 -12.69 -56.95
N GLU A 12 -16.95 -13.02 -56.38
CA GLU A 12 -17.28 -12.64 -55.01
C GLU A 12 -16.38 -13.39 -54.03
N ILE A 13 -15.64 -12.64 -53.21
CA ILE A 13 -14.69 -13.17 -52.22
C ILE A 13 -15.44 -13.50 -50.93
N LEU A 14 -15.24 -14.72 -50.43
CA LEU A 14 -15.77 -15.12 -49.12
C LEU A 14 -14.95 -14.45 -48.01
N THR A 15 -15.55 -13.49 -47.32
CA THR A 15 -14.89 -12.72 -46.24
C THR A 15 -15.33 -13.25 -44.86
N PRO A 16 -14.40 -13.45 -43.91
CA PRO A 16 -14.76 -13.84 -42.55
C PRO A 16 -15.48 -12.69 -41.83
N THR A 17 -16.42 -13.03 -40.96
CA THR A 17 -17.12 -12.06 -40.09
C THR A 17 -16.34 -11.76 -38.81
N SER A 18 -15.56 -12.73 -38.31
CA SER A 18 -14.70 -12.56 -37.14
C SER A 18 -13.74 -13.74 -36.96
N CYS A 19 -12.69 -13.54 -36.17
CA CYS A 19 -11.80 -14.61 -35.71
C CYS A 19 -11.53 -14.50 -34.20
N THR A 20 -11.57 -15.62 -33.47
CA THR A 20 -11.44 -15.61 -32.00
C THR A 20 -10.04 -15.27 -31.48
N ILE A 21 -9.01 -15.34 -32.33
CA ILE A 21 -7.63 -15.02 -31.95
C ILE A 21 -7.23 -13.60 -32.37
N GLU A 22 -8.02 -12.95 -33.22
CA GLU A 22 -7.68 -11.65 -33.78
C GLU A 22 -7.52 -10.60 -32.68
N ASN A 23 -6.36 -9.94 -32.67
CA ASN A 23 -5.95 -8.94 -31.68
C ASN A 23 -5.96 -9.47 -30.22
N LYS A 24 -5.96 -10.79 -30.02
CA LYS A 24 -5.96 -11.41 -28.69
C LYS A 24 -4.56 -11.37 -28.06
N ARG A 25 -4.54 -11.16 -26.74
CA ARG A 25 -3.40 -11.46 -25.87
C ARG A 25 -3.53 -12.91 -25.38
N VAL A 26 -2.59 -13.76 -25.76
CA VAL A 26 -2.66 -15.20 -25.50
C VAL A 26 -1.91 -15.55 -24.22
N TYR A 27 -2.68 -15.84 -23.17
CA TYR A 27 -2.20 -16.24 -21.83
C TYR A 27 -2.41 -17.74 -21.52
N GLU A 28 -2.82 -18.50 -22.53
CA GLU A 28 -3.12 -19.92 -22.45
C GLU A 28 -2.46 -20.67 -23.60
N PRO A 29 -2.15 -21.98 -23.45
CA PRO A 29 -1.79 -22.83 -24.58
C PRO A 29 -2.86 -22.74 -25.66
N LEU A 30 -2.44 -22.49 -26.90
CA LEU A 30 -3.36 -22.38 -28.01
C LEU A 30 -3.85 -23.78 -28.38
N ASN A 31 -5.14 -24.02 -28.17
CA ASN A 31 -5.81 -25.29 -28.49
C ASN A 31 -6.70 -25.16 -29.72
N VAL A 32 -7.54 -24.12 -29.75
CA VAL A 32 -8.52 -23.93 -30.81
C VAL A 32 -8.68 -22.45 -31.11
N THR A 33 -8.91 -22.15 -32.38
CA THR A 33 -9.32 -20.83 -32.86
C THR A 33 -10.40 -21.01 -33.91
N ASN A 34 -11.41 -20.16 -33.88
CA ASN A 34 -12.51 -20.21 -34.82
C ASN A 34 -12.48 -18.99 -35.74
N ILE A 35 -12.75 -19.22 -37.02
CA ILE A 35 -13.05 -18.15 -37.99
C ILE A 35 -14.52 -18.32 -38.39
N TYR A 36 -15.29 -17.26 -38.26
CA TYR A 36 -16.71 -17.25 -38.57
C TYR A 36 -16.99 -16.65 -39.93
N PHE A 37 -18.00 -17.16 -40.62
CA PHE A 37 -18.42 -16.69 -41.95
C PHE A 37 -19.94 -16.54 -42.02
N ALA A 38 -20.40 -15.56 -42.80
CA ALA A 38 -21.81 -15.42 -43.13
C ALA A 38 -22.22 -16.54 -44.11
N GLY A 39 -22.84 -17.60 -43.58
CA GLY A 39 -23.24 -18.78 -44.35
C GLY A 39 -22.36 -20.00 -44.08
N LYS A 40 -22.94 -21.18 -44.32
CA LYS A 40 -22.28 -22.49 -44.13
C LYS A 40 -21.09 -22.62 -45.08
N ILE A 41 -19.97 -23.14 -44.59
CA ILE A 41 -18.73 -23.29 -45.36
C ILE A 41 -18.39 -24.75 -45.62
N THR A 42 -17.50 -24.97 -46.58
CA THR A 42 -16.76 -26.22 -46.80
C THR A 42 -15.26 -25.92 -46.69
N VAL A 43 -14.51 -26.88 -46.16
CA VAL A 43 -13.05 -26.81 -46.01
C VAL A 43 -12.42 -27.89 -46.91
N ALA A 44 -11.35 -27.54 -47.62
CA ALA A 44 -10.61 -28.47 -48.47
C ALA A 44 -10.05 -29.66 -47.66
N GLU A 45 -9.89 -30.81 -48.32
CA GLU A 45 -9.24 -31.97 -47.70
C GLU A 45 -7.80 -31.61 -47.30
N ASP A 46 -7.37 -32.09 -46.13
CA ASP A 46 -6.06 -31.81 -45.53
C ASP A 46 -5.72 -30.32 -45.29
N ALA A 47 -6.71 -29.43 -45.34
CA ALA A 47 -6.56 -28.01 -45.07
C ALA A 47 -5.76 -27.72 -43.78
N LYS A 48 -4.78 -26.82 -43.90
CA LYS A 48 -3.92 -26.38 -42.80
C LYS A 48 -4.02 -24.87 -42.60
N ALA A 49 -3.96 -24.47 -41.34
CA ALA A 49 -3.65 -23.10 -40.97
C ALA A 49 -2.20 -23.05 -40.48
N LEU A 50 -1.52 -21.93 -40.71
CA LEU A 50 -0.14 -21.72 -40.31
C LEU A 50 -0.09 -20.64 -39.24
N ILE A 51 0.75 -20.82 -38.22
CA ILE A 51 1.15 -19.73 -37.35
C ILE A 51 2.54 -19.28 -37.79
N THR A 52 2.69 -18.00 -38.07
CA THR A 52 3.95 -17.40 -38.48
C THR A 52 4.44 -16.37 -37.47
N CYS A 53 5.77 -16.24 -37.36
CA CYS A 53 6.48 -15.23 -36.59
C CYS A 53 7.64 -14.75 -37.46
N ASP A 54 7.76 -13.44 -37.70
CA ASP A 54 8.78 -12.84 -38.56
C ASP A 54 8.87 -13.50 -39.96
N GLY A 55 7.70 -13.81 -40.54
CA GLY A 55 7.58 -14.46 -41.85
C GLY A 55 7.96 -15.95 -41.89
N LYS A 56 8.27 -16.57 -40.75
CA LYS A 56 8.58 -18.01 -40.65
C LYS A 56 7.44 -18.76 -39.99
N THR A 57 7.05 -19.89 -40.58
CA THR A 57 6.09 -20.82 -39.96
C THR A 57 6.70 -21.44 -38.70
N VAL A 58 6.00 -21.30 -37.59
CA VAL A 58 6.39 -21.84 -36.27
C VAL A 58 5.45 -22.94 -35.78
N ALA A 59 4.23 -23.01 -36.32
CA ALA A 59 3.30 -24.11 -36.05
C ALA A 59 2.30 -24.27 -37.18
N THR A 60 1.67 -25.45 -37.23
CA THR A 60 0.64 -25.81 -38.22
C THR A 60 -0.57 -26.36 -37.49
N GLY A 61 -1.75 -25.82 -37.78
CA GLY A 61 -3.03 -26.29 -37.28
C GLY A 61 -3.82 -27.03 -38.35
N THR A 62 -4.75 -27.88 -37.92
CA THR A 62 -5.71 -28.54 -38.81
C THR A 62 -7.01 -27.75 -38.86
N ILE A 63 -7.65 -27.68 -40.04
CA ILE A 63 -8.91 -26.95 -40.21
C ILE A 63 -10.05 -27.95 -40.43
N LYS A 64 -11.16 -27.75 -39.72
CA LYS A 64 -12.43 -28.46 -39.95
C LYS A 64 -13.57 -27.45 -40.10
N SER A 65 -14.56 -27.79 -40.92
CA SER A 65 -15.81 -27.02 -40.98
C SER A 65 -16.76 -27.47 -39.87
N ASP A 66 -17.37 -26.50 -39.20
CA ASP A 66 -18.49 -26.66 -38.28
C ASP A 66 -19.58 -25.62 -38.64
N THR A 67 -20.74 -25.69 -37.99
CA THR A 67 -21.87 -24.80 -38.25
C THR A 67 -22.64 -24.54 -36.96
N TYR A 68 -22.94 -23.27 -36.71
CA TYR A 68 -23.88 -22.87 -35.67
C TYR A 68 -24.99 -22.01 -36.31
N GLN A 69 -26.23 -22.50 -36.26
CA GLN A 69 -27.37 -21.91 -36.98
C GLN A 69 -27.06 -21.80 -38.49
N GLU A 70 -27.08 -20.59 -39.07
CA GLU A 70 -26.72 -20.33 -40.47
C GLU A 70 -25.28 -19.84 -40.64
N GLN A 71 -24.50 -19.75 -39.56
CA GLN A 71 -23.10 -19.30 -39.60
C GLN A 71 -22.16 -20.48 -39.82
N GLY A 72 -21.26 -20.36 -40.79
CA GLY A 72 -20.18 -21.32 -41.02
C GLY A 72 -19.00 -21.01 -40.10
N ILE A 73 -18.38 -22.06 -39.56
CA ILE A 73 -17.25 -21.94 -38.63
C ILE A 73 -16.08 -22.78 -39.17
N ALA A 74 -14.93 -22.16 -39.40
CA ALA A 74 -13.68 -22.89 -39.61
C ALA A 74 -13.00 -23.05 -38.25
N VAL A 75 -13.05 -24.27 -37.71
CA VAL A 75 -12.42 -24.65 -36.45
C VAL A 75 -10.98 -25.06 -36.73
N ILE A 76 -10.05 -24.28 -36.20
CA ILE A 76 -8.61 -24.51 -36.35
C ILE A 76 -8.09 -25.09 -35.04
N SER A 77 -7.61 -26.33 -35.09
CA SER A 77 -7.12 -27.05 -33.92
C SER A 77 -5.60 -27.14 -33.90
N PHE A 78 -5.03 -26.89 -32.73
CA PHE A 78 -3.63 -27.01 -32.35
C PHE A 78 -3.53 -27.94 -31.13
N ASP A 79 -2.42 -28.67 -31.00
CA ASP A 79 -2.19 -29.54 -29.84
C ASP A 79 -1.45 -28.76 -28.73
N LYS A 80 -2.21 -28.09 -27.84
CA LYS A 80 -1.71 -27.36 -26.66
C LYS A 80 -0.46 -26.54 -26.93
N LEU A 81 -0.49 -25.77 -28.02
CA LEU A 81 0.69 -25.08 -28.51
C LEU A 81 1.09 -23.94 -27.57
N ILE A 82 2.30 -24.02 -27.00
CA ILE A 82 2.89 -22.96 -26.20
C ILE A 82 3.87 -22.17 -27.07
N LEU A 83 3.48 -20.97 -27.44
CA LEU A 83 4.31 -20.06 -28.22
C LEU A 83 5.23 -19.21 -27.31
N PRO A 84 6.46 -18.93 -27.74
CA PRO A 84 7.36 -18.03 -27.00
C PRO A 84 6.73 -16.69 -26.68
N LYS A 85 6.88 -16.24 -25.43
CA LYS A 85 6.39 -14.94 -24.96
C LYS A 85 7.17 -13.75 -25.53
N GLY A 86 6.57 -12.56 -25.45
CA GLY A 86 7.14 -11.30 -25.90
C GLY A 86 7.20 -11.15 -27.43
N ARG A 87 6.32 -11.84 -28.17
CA ARG A 87 6.33 -11.86 -29.63
C ARG A 87 4.95 -11.67 -30.23
N SER A 88 4.93 -11.17 -31.45
CA SER A 88 3.74 -11.07 -32.29
C SER A 88 3.71 -12.20 -33.31
N TYR A 89 2.53 -12.74 -33.54
CA TYR A 89 2.30 -13.88 -34.43
C TYR A 89 1.17 -13.57 -35.40
N GLN A 90 1.13 -14.26 -36.52
CA GLN A 90 -0.01 -14.25 -37.45
C GLN A 90 -0.56 -15.66 -37.61
N LEU A 91 -1.88 -15.80 -37.53
CA LEU A 91 -2.60 -16.97 -38.02
C LEU A 91 -2.90 -16.75 -39.50
N GLU A 92 -2.40 -17.64 -40.35
CA GLU A 92 -2.57 -17.58 -41.80
C GLU A 92 -3.37 -18.79 -42.30
N VAL A 93 -4.41 -18.54 -43.08
CA VAL A 93 -5.15 -19.58 -43.82
C VAL A 93 -4.93 -19.34 -45.32
N PRO A 94 -4.31 -20.29 -46.04
CA PRO A 94 -4.04 -20.12 -47.46
C PRO A 94 -5.31 -19.90 -48.29
N SER A 95 -5.18 -19.12 -49.36
CA SER A 95 -6.27 -18.85 -50.30
C SER A 95 -6.85 -20.13 -50.89
N GLY A 96 -8.17 -20.17 -51.05
CA GLY A 96 -8.87 -21.32 -51.63
C GLY A 96 -9.12 -22.49 -50.68
N THR A 97 -8.64 -22.41 -49.43
CA THR A 97 -8.85 -23.45 -48.40
C THR A 97 -10.31 -23.56 -47.95
N ILE A 98 -11.02 -22.43 -47.92
CA ILE A 98 -12.38 -22.31 -47.41
C ILE A 98 -13.28 -21.77 -48.52
N SER A 99 -14.44 -22.38 -48.72
CA SER A 99 -15.44 -21.93 -49.70
C SER A 99 -16.85 -21.92 -49.12
N LEU A 100 -17.74 -21.12 -49.71
CA LEU A 100 -19.15 -21.13 -49.32
C LEU A 100 -19.81 -22.43 -49.79
N LYS A 101 -20.61 -23.07 -48.93
CA LYS A 101 -21.24 -24.36 -49.25
C LYS A 101 -22.32 -24.24 -50.32
N SER A 102 -23.09 -23.14 -50.30
CA SER A 102 -24.13 -22.86 -51.30
C SER A 102 -23.58 -22.38 -52.64
N ASN A 103 -22.38 -21.80 -52.65
CA ASN A 103 -21.70 -21.34 -53.86
C ASN A 103 -20.17 -21.59 -53.78
N PRO A 104 -19.68 -22.79 -54.17
CA PRO A 104 -18.27 -23.16 -54.03
C PRO A 104 -17.27 -22.33 -54.87
N THR A 105 -17.75 -21.50 -55.81
CA THR A 105 -16.89 -20.56 -56.54
C THR A 105 -16.46 -19.39 -55.66
N MET A 106 -17.25 -19.05 -54.63
CA MET A 106 -16.89 -18.08 -53.60
C MET A 106 -15.92 -18.70 -52.62
N LYS A 107 -14.65 -18.28 -52.71
CA LYS A 107 -13.56 -18.78 -51.88
C LYS A 107 -12.99 -17.67 -51.02
N ALA A 108 -12.50 -18.04 -49.85
CA ALA A 108 -11.72 -17.14 -49.03
C ALA A 108 -10.34 -16.93 -49.67
N GLU A 109 -9.90 -15.69 -49.69
CA GLU A 109 -8.51 -15.34 -50.03
C GLU A 109 -7.55 -15.75 -48.89
N ASN A 110 -6.28 -15.33 -48.98
CA ASN A 110 -5.33 -15.50 -47.90
C ASN A 110 -5.81 -14.72 -46.67
N LEU A 111 -6.27 -15.43 -45.64
CA LEU A 111 -6.69 -14.82 -44.38
C LEU A 111 -5.48 -14.68 -43.46
N LYS A 112 -5.35 -13.51 -42.83
CA LYS A 112 -4.28 -13.24 -41.86
C LYS A 112 -4.85 -12.54 -40.63
N PHE A 113 -4.67 -13.14 -39.46
CA PHE A 113 -5.11 -12.58 -38.18
C PHE A 113 -3.93 -12.42 -37.24
N SER A 114 -3.66 -11.18 -36.80
CA SER A 114 -2.54 -10.89 -35.91
C SER A 114 -2.94 -11.11 -34.45
N PHE A 115 -2.00 -11.63 -33.65
CA PHE A 115 -2.18 -11.80 -32.20
C PHE A 115 -0.82 -11.71 -31.50
N THR A 116 -0.85 -11.62 -30.17
CA THR A 116 0.38 -11.48 -29.36
C THR A 116 0.43 -12.49 -28.24
N VAL A 117 1.65 -12.92 -27.91
CA VAL A 117 1.95 -13.61 -26.66
C VAL A 117 2.73 -12.62 -25.80
N PRO A 118 2.12 -11.99 -24.79
CA PRO A 118 2.79 -10.94 -24.03
C PRO A 118 3.95 -11.48 -23.20
N SER A 119 4.98 -10.65 -22.96
CA SER A 119 6.10 -11.00 -22.07
C SER A 119 5.71 -11.01 -20.59
N LYS A 120 4.71 -10.19 -20.25
CA LYS A 120 4.13 -9.98 -18.92
C LYS A 120 2.61 -9.78 -19.02
N ILE A 121 1.92 -9.91 -17.90
CA ILE A 121 0.49 -9.55 -17.76
C ILE A 121 0.34 -8.19 -17.08
N GLN A 122 -0.64 -7.42 -17.52
CA GLN A 122 -0.93 -6.08 -17.03
C GLN A 122 -2.24 -6.07 -16.25
N GLY A 123 -2.31 -5.19 -15.25
CA GLY A 123 -3.58 -4.91 -14.58
C GLY A 123 -4.59 -4.36 -15.58
N LYS A 124 -5.78 -4.96 -15.60
CA LYS A 124 -6.93 -4.54 -16.41
C LYS A 124 -7.60 -3.30 -15.79
N TYR A 125 -7.92 -3.38 -14.51
CA TYR A 125 -8.46 -2.28 -13.70
C TYR A 125 -8.29 -2.60 -12.20
N CYS A 126 -8.50 -1.60 -11.36
CA CYS A 126 -8.55 -1.74 -9.91
C CYS A 126 -9.96 -1.44 -9.39
N SER A 127 -10.36 -2.02 -8.26
CA SER A 127 -11.64 -1.72 -7.59
C SER A 127 -11.71 -0.25 -7.13
N VAL A 128 -10.56 0.36 -6.88
CA VAL A 128 -10.40 1.80 -6.66
C VAL A 128 -9.93 2.44 -7.95
N LYS A 129 -10.53 3.58 -8.30
CA LYS A 129 -10.10 4.35 -9.47
C LYS A 129 -8.87 5.19 -9.12
N ASP A 130 -7.90 5.19 -10.03
CA ASP A 130 -6.70 6.02 -9.90
C ASP A 130 -7.04 7.52 -9.77
N GLY A 131 -6.37 8.20 -8.83
CA GLY A 131 -6.59 9.59 -8.46
C GLY A 131 -7.91 9.89 -7.74
N SER A 132 -8.71 8.87 -7.38
CA SER A 132 -10.01 9.08 -6.73
C SER A 132 -9.88 9.47 -5.26
N THR A 133 -10.96 10.03 -4.71
CA THR A 133 -11.09 10.24 -3.25
C THR A 133 -11.74 9.01 -2.62
N VAL A 134 -11.05 8.37 -1.68
CA VAL A 134 -11.50 7.17 -0.99
C VAL A 134 -11.63 7.46 0.49
N THR A 135 -12.84 7.40 1.04
CA THR A 135 -13.06 7.60 2.48
C THR A 135 -12.58 6.38 3.27
N SER A 136 -12.89 5.19 2.77
CA SER A 136 -12.65 3.95 3.49
C SER A 136 -12.84 2.74 2.59
N GLU A 137 -12.07 1.67 2.81
CA GLU A 137 -12.25 0.39 2.12
C GLU A 137 -12.03 -0.78 3.08
N ARG A 138 -12.62 -1.93 2.77
CA ARG A 138 -12.29 -3.20 3.44
C ARG A 138 -11.20 -3.97 2.68
N LEU A 139 -11.20 -3.85 1.36
CA LEU A 139 -10.22 -4.48 0.48
C LEU A 139 -10.02 -3.62 -0.76
N ILE A 140 -8.88 -3.77 -1.41
CA ILE A 140 -8.60 -3.18 -2.71
C ILE A 140 -8.09 -4.29 -3.63
N CYS A 141 -8.68 -4.42 -4.81
CA CYS A 141 -8.45 -5.51 -5.75
C CYS A 141 -7.93 -5.01 -7.10
N PHE A 142 -6.88 -5.64 -7.62
CA PHE A 142 -6.40 -5.52 -8.99
C PHE A 142 -6.94 -6.70 -9.81
N TYR A 143 -7.53 -6.41 -10.98
CA TYR A 143 -8.07 -7.39 -11.90
C TYR A 143 -7.17 -7.57 -13.12
N PHE A 144 -7.14 -8.77 -13.70
CA PHE A 144 -6.31 -9.15 -14.85
C PHE A 144 -7.16 -9.83 -15.93
N GLU A 145 -6.79 -9.68 -17.21
CA GLU A 145 -7.53 -10.23 -18.37
C GLU A 145 -7.41 -11.76 -18.54
N THR A 146 -6.87 -12.46 -17.55
CA THR A 146 -6.65 -13.91 -17.57
C THR A 146 -6.68 -14.44 -16.15
N GLU A 147 -7.02 -15.72 -15.99
CA GLU A 147 -6.97 -16.38 -14.68
C GLU A 147 -5.56 -16.35 -14.10
N THR A 148 -5.44 -16.02 -12.82
CA THR A 148 -4.15 -15.82 -12.15
C THR A 148 -3.89 -16.80 -11.01
N GLU A 149 -2.62 -17.14 -10.81
CA GLU A 149 -2.11 -17.91 -9.67
C GLU A 149 -0.99 -17.12 -8.95
N PRO A 150 -0.86 -17.24 -7.62
CA PRO A 150 0.22 -16.60 -6.88
C PRO A 150 1.58 -17.21 -7.21
N ILE A 151 2.63 -16.39 -7.14
CA ILE A 151 4.03 -16.85 -7.12
C ILE A 151 4.52 -16.72 -5.68
N GLY A 152 4.75 -17.86 -5.02
CA GLY A 152 5.12 -17.88 -3.60
C GLY A 152 4.01 -17.34 -2.70
N GLU A 153 4.38 -16.51 -1.73
CA GLU A 153 3.47 -15.78 -0.84
C GLU A 153 3.56 -14.28 -1.13
N PRO A 154 2.91 -13.80 -2.20
CA PRO A 154 3.04 -12.41 -2.60
C PRO A 154 2.43 -11.46 -1.58
N GLU A 155 2.97 -10.25 -1.52
CA GLU A 155 2.53 -9.19 -0.61
C GLU A 155 2.23 -7.90 -1.39
N MET A 156 1.37 -7.06 -0.85
CA MET A 156 1.11 -5.70 -1.32
C MET A 156 1.51 -4.70 -0.25
N THR A 157 2.13 -3.60 -0.66
CA THR A 157 2.53 -2.52 0.24
C THR A 157 1.63 -1.32 0.04
N LEU A 158 1.03 -0.85 1.14
CA LEU A 158 0.34 0.42 1.22
C LEU A 158 1.35 1.51 1.62
N TYR A 159 1.31 2.60 0.86
CA TYR A 159 2.10 3.80 1.08
C TYR A 159 1.18 4.94 1.50
N ARG A 160 1.70 5.81 2.37
CA ARG A 160 1.08 7.06 2.82
C ARG A 160 2.10 8.17 2.61
N GLU A 161 1.77 9.19 1.81
CA GLU A 161 2.69 10.26 1.41
C GLU A 161 4.02 9.73 0.84
N GLY A 162 3.94 8.65 0.04
CA GLY A 162 5.10 7.98 -0.56
C GLY A 162 5.94 7.13 0.40
N LEU A 163 5.60 7.07 1.69
CA LEU A 163 6.30 6.23 2.67
C LEU A 163 5.54 4.91 2.89
N PRO A 164 6.22 3.75 2.90
CA PRO A 164 5.59 2.47 3.15
C PRO A 164 5.08 2.42 4.60
N VAL A 165 3.80 2.10 4.78
CA VAL A 165 3.15 2.11 6.09
C VAL A 165 2.61 0.75 6.53
N ARG A 166 2.15 -0.08 5.59
CA ARG A 166 1.65 -1.42 5.93
C ARG A 166 1.85 -2.37 4.76
N THR A 167 2.16 -3.62 5.07
CA THR A 167 2.23 -4.71 4.08
C THR A 167 1.12 -5.71 4.38
N PHE A 168 0.45 -6.18 3.33
CA PHE A 168 -0.63 -7.15 3.40
C PHE A 168 -0.30 -8.34 2.53
N LYS A 169 -0.72 -9.53 2.92
CA LYS A 169 -0.72 -10.68 2.01
C LYS A 169 -1.59 -10.36 0.78
N ALA A 170 -1.06 -10.62 -0.40
CA ALA A 170 -1.81 -10.54 -1.65
C ALA A 170 -2.61 -11.83 -1.85
N ASN A 171 -3.93 -11.74 -1.77
CA ASN A 171 -4.81 -12.87 -2.05
C ASN A 171 -5.04 -12.95 -3.55
N VAL A 172 -4.42 -13.93 -4.20
CA VAL A 172 -4.50 -14.14 -5.66
C VAL A 172 -5.48 -15.26 -5.98
N GLY A 173 -6.36 -15.03 -6.95
CA GLY A 173 -7.32 -16.02 -7.44
C GLY A 173 -7.87 -15.65 -8.81
N TRP A 174 -8.99 -16.25 -9.19
CA TRP A 174 -9.68 -15.96 -10.45
C TRP A 174 -11.19 -16.18 -10.33
N ASP A 175 -11.94 -15.67 -11.31
CA ASP A 175 -13.33 -16.03 -11.62
C ASP A 175 -13.55 -15.96 -13.14
N TRP A 176 -13.95 -17.07 -13.78
CA TRP A 176 -14.26 -17.20 -15.21
C TRP A 176 -13.44 -16.31 -16.18
N ASN A 177 -12.18 -16.66 -16.47
CA ASN A 177 -11.27 -15.88 -17.32
C ASN A 177 -10.89 -14.48 -16.81
N LEU A 178 -11.23 -14.13 -15.56
CA LEU A 178 -10.79 -12.89 -14.90
C LEU A 178 -9.87 -13.25 -13.73
N GLY A 179 -8.64 -12.75 -13.74
CA GLY A 179 -7.71 -12.87 -12.62
C GLY A 179 -7.93 -11.76 -11.61
N GLN A 180 -7.60 -12.03 -10.35
CA GLN A 180 -7.72 -11.06 -9.27
C GLN A 180 -6.58 -11.21 -8.26
N ALA A 181 -6.11 -10.08 -7.74
CA ALA A 181 -5.22 -10.00 -6.60
C ALA A 181 -5.68 -8.87 -5.69
N TYR A 182 -5.94 -9.14 -4.40
CA TYR A 182 -6.40 -8.12 -3.48
C TYR A 182 -5.67 -8.13 -2.14
N ALA A 183 -5.53 -6.94 -1.56
CA ALA A 183 -5.19 -6.75 -0.16
C ALA A 183 -6.49 -6.72 0.65
N ASP A 184 -6.65 -7.65 1.59
CA ASP A 184 -7.73 -7.62 2.58
C ASP A 184 -7.22 -6.93 3.85
N PHE A 185 -7.91 -5.88 4.26
CA PHE A 185 -7.56 -5.14 5.48
C PHE A 185 -8.16 -5.78 6.73
N GLY A 186 -8.96 -6.84 6.58
CA GLY A 186 -9.66 -7.58 7.64
C GLY A 186 -10.91 -6.84 8.11
N GLU A 187 -10.74 -5.57 8.45
CA GLU A 187 -11.79 -4.63 8.81
C GLU A 187 -11.81 -3.43 7.87
N LYS A 188 -12.84 -2.60 8.01
CA LYS A 188 -12.95 -1.35 7.26
C LYS A 188 -11.83 -0.40 7.71
N MET A 189 -10.93 -0.05 6.81
CA MET A 189 -9.87 0.92 7.01
C MET A 189 -10.31 2.27 6.46
N ASN A 190 -10.16 3.33 7.25
CA ASN A 190 -10.41 4.70 6.83
C ASN A 190 -9.11 5.38 6.36
N PHE A 191 -9.22 6.29 5.39
CA PHE A 191 -8.09 7.02 4.80
C PHE A 191 -8.23 8.53 5.05
N GLU A 192 -7.22 9.12 5.71
CA GLU A 192 -7.24 10.51 6.18
C GLU A 192 -7.51 11.52 5.07
N LYS A 193 -8.42 12.47 5.31
CA LYS A 193 -8.76 13.49 4.31
C LYS A 193 -7.52 14.24 3.82
N GLY A 194 -7.33 14.25 2.51
CA GLY A 194 -6.26 15.00 1.84
C GLY A 194 -4.90 14.34 1.88
N VAL A 195 -4.77 13.16 2.49
CA VAL A 195 -3.53 12.38 2.49
C VAL A 195 -3.45 11.51 1.23
N HIS A 196 -2.29 11.49 0.59
CA HIS A 196 -2.01 10.68 -0.59
C HIS A 196 -1.64 9.25 -0.20
N TYR A 197 -2.33 8.28 -0.80
CA TYR A 197 -2.07 6.86 -0.60
C TYR A 197 -1.77 6.17 -1.93
N SER A 198 -0.97 5.12 -1.85
CA SER A 198 -0.74 4.20 -2.98
C SER A 198 -0.78 2.77 -2.47
N LEU A 199 -1.48 1.88 -3.17
CA LEU A 199 -1.33 0.43 -2.96
C LEU A 199 -0.57 -0.17 -4.13
N VAL A 200 0.46 -0.96 -3.84
CA VAL A 200 1.35 -1.55 -4.85
C VAL A 200 1.40 -3.07 -4.69
N LEU A 201 1.11 -3.78 -5.77
CA LEU A 201 1.45 -5.19 -5.98
C LEU A 201 2.73 -5.26 -6.82
N PRO A 202 3.85 -5.76 -6.28
CA PRO A 202 5.12 -5.81 -6.99
C PRO A 202 5.07 -6.64 -8.29
N GLU A 203 5.94 -6.30 -9.23
CA GLU A 203 6.23 -7.15 -10.39
C GLU A 203 6.62 -8.57 -9.94
N GLY A 204 6.16 -9.59 -10.67
CA GLY A 204 6.55 -10.98 -10.38
C GLY A 204 5.78 -11.64 -9.23
N SER A 205 4.76 -10.99 -8.69
CA SER A 205 3.92 -11.51 -7.60
C SER A 205 2.96 -12.63 -8.02
N LEU A 206 2.56 -12.66 -9.29
CA LEU A 206 1.60 -13.61 -9.83
C LEU A 206 1.85 -13.91 -11.30
N ARG A 207 1.16 -14.93 -11.81
CA ARG A 207 1.24 -15.39 -13.21
C ARG A 207 -0.12 -15.79 -13.76
N PRO A 208 -0.29 -15.85 -15.09
CA PRO A 208 -1.41 -16.57 -15.68
C PRO A 208 -1.37 -18.04 -15.26
N ARG A 209 -2.56 -18.60 -14.99
CA ARG A 209 -2.73 -19.99 -14.56
C ARG A 209 -2.06 -21.01 -15.50
N PHE A 210 -2.07 -20.75 -16.80
CA PHE A 210 -1.59 -21.69 -17.80
C PHE A 210 -0.24 -21.29 -18.44
N ARG A 211 0.42 -20.24 -17.94
CA ARG A 211 1.71 -19.76 -18.46
C ARG A 211 2.67 -19.44 -17.32
N THR A 212 3.44 -20.46 -16.92
CA THR A 212 4.43 -20.35 -15.84
C THR A 212 5.64 -19.50 -16.20
N ASP A 213 5.85 -19.23 -17.48
CA ASP A 213 6.91 -18.38 -17.99
C ASP A 213 6.53 -16.89 -18.04
N ILE A 214 5.26 -16.52 -17.84
CA ILE A 214 4.78 -15.12 -17.86
C ILE A 214 4.45 -14.69 -16.43
N THR A 215 4.83 -13.48 -16.04
CA THR A 215 4.51 -12.88 -14.73
C THR A 215 3.83 -11.52 -14.88
N ASN A 216 3.24 -10.97 -13.83
CA ASN A 216 2.69 -9.61 -13.86
C ASN A 216 3.77 -8.53 -13.91
N GLU A 217 3.45 -7.40 -14.55
CA GLU A 217 4.03 -6.09 -14.25
C GLU A 217 3.58 -5.60 -12.87
N GLU A 218 4.30 -4.62 -12.30
CA GLU A 218 3.82 -3.92 -11.10
C GLU A 218 2.42 -3.35 -11.33
N ALA A 219 1.51 -3.60 -10.40
CA ALA A 219 0.19 -3.00 -10.40
C ALA A 219 0.10 -2.00 -9.24
N LYS A 220 -0.32 -0.77 -9.55
CA LYS A 220 -0.40 0.33 -8.59
C LYS A 220 -1.72 1.07 -8.75
N VAL A 221 -2.27 1.53 -7.63
CA VAL A 221 -3.36 2.51 -7.62
C VAL A 221 -3.00 3.63 -6.66
N ASP A 222 -3.10 4.87 -7.15
CA ASP A 222 -2.94 6.09 -6.36
C ASP A 222 -4.32 6.65 -6.02
N PHE A 223 -4.52 7.11 -4.78
CA PHE A 223 -5.78 7.72 -4.34
C PHE A 223 -5.56 8.70 -3.19
N VAL A 224 -6.55 9.56 -2.94
CA VAL A 224 -6.52 10.54 -1.86
C VAL A 224 -7.54 10.16 -0.80
N GLY A 225 -7.17 10.21 0.48
CA GLY A 225 -8.10 9.92 1.56
C GLY A 225 -9.23 10.96 1.66
N GLY A 226 -10.41 10.50 2.07
CA GLY A 226 -11.63 11.31 2.20
C GLY A 226 -12.22 11.37 3.62
N TYR A 227 -11.64 10.65 4.58
CA TYR A 227 -12.18 10.53 5.93
C TYR A 227 -11.98 11.79 6.76
N THR A 228 -13.07 12.36 7.27
CA THR A 228 -13.09 13.65 7.98
C THR A 228 -13.17 13.55 9.49
N GLU A 229 -13.61 12.41 10.03
CA GLU A 229 -13.73 12.26 11.48
C GLU A 229 -12.34 12.10 12.12
N PRO A 230 -12.16 12.53 13.38
CA PRO A 230 -10.90 12.37 14.08
C PRO A 230 -10.48 10.90 14.14
N MET A 231 -9.25 10.60 13.72
CA MET A 231 -8.64 9.29 13.93
C MET A 231 -7.86 9.27 15.25
N GLU A 232 -7.71 8.08 15.84
CA GLU A 232 -6.91 7.89 17.05
C GLU A 232 -5.46 8.35 16.83
N THR A 233 -4.94 9.15 17.75
CA THR A 233 -3.58 9.67 17.68
C THR A 233 -2.57 8.73 18.33
N ILE A 234 -1.36 8.66 17.79
CA ILE A 234 -0.27 7.88 18.38
C ILE A 234 0.60 8.75 19.29
N ASN A 235 0.44 8.56 20.59
CA ASN A 235 1.24 9.19 21.63
C ASN A 235 1.79 8.13 22.60
N TYR A 236 3.01 8.32 23.11
CA TYR A 236 3.51 7.50 24.21
C TYR A 236 2.87 7.95 25.52
N VAL A 237 2.68 7.01 26.45
CA VAL A 237 2.09 7.23 27.78
C VAL A 237 3.13 7.35 28.89
N GLY A 238 4.41 7.06 28.58
CA GLY A 238 5.52 7.24 29.51
C GLY A 238 6.88 6.99 28.86
N CYS A 239 7.96 7.32 29.56
CA CYS A 239 9.33 6.97 29.18
C CYS A 239 10.22 6.68 30.42
N ASN A 240 11.30 5.91 30.25
CA ASN A 240 12.20 5.49 31.34
C ASN A 240 13.34 6.48 31.65
N ILE A 241 13.45 7.60 30.93
CA ILE A 241 14.51 8.61 31.17
C ILE A 241 14.35 9.30 32.53
N LEU A 242 13.15 9.27 33.12
CA LEU A 242 12.83 9.92 34.39
C LEU A 242 13.68 9.41 35.57
N ASP A 243 14.45 8.32 35.39
CA ASP A 243 15.33 7.71 36.41
C ASP A 243 16.84 7.83 36.11
N ASN A 244 17.26 8.56 35.08
CA ASN A 244 18.68 8.61 34.69
C ASN A 244 19.53 9.51 35.61
N LYS A 245 20.18 8.92 36.61
CA LYS A 245 21.00 9.62 37.61
C LYS A 245 22.46 9.80 37.22
N ASP A 246 22.92 9.14 36.15
CA ASP A 246 24.35 9.00 35.84
C ASP A 246 24.84 9.96 34.73
N GLY A 247 23.96 10.82 34.20
CA GLY A 247 24.33 11.78 33.15
C GLY A 247 24.69 11.15 31.79
N VAL A 248 24.39 9.87 31.60
CA VAL A 248 24.74 9.09 30.39
C VAL A 248 23.49 8.45 29.79
N LEU A 249 23.24 8.70 28.49
CA LEU A 249 22.12 8.13 27.75
C LEU A 249 22.51 6.80 27.10
N ASN A 250 22.03 5.71 27.68
CA ASN A 250 22.06 4.36 27.10
C ASN A 250 20.74 4.06 26.38
N GLU A 251 19.92 3.17 26.93
CA GLU A 251 18.64 2.79 26.35
C GLU A 251 17.51 3.66 26.89
N VAL A 252 16.78 4.27 25.95
CA VAL A 252 15.58 5.05 26.19
C VAL A 252 14.38 4.27 25.68
N ARG A 253 13.36 4.14 26.52
CA ARG A 253 12.18 3.32 26.29
C ARG A 253 10.96 4.22 26.32
N PHE A 254 10.14 4.15 25.27
CA PHE A 254 8.85 4.83 25.16
C PHE A 254 7.73 3.81 25.22
N PHE A 255 6.76 4.01 26.12
CA PHE A 255 5.66 3.07 26.36
C PHE A 255 4.40 3.55 25.65
N TYR A 256 3.71 2.65 24.95
CA TYR A 256 2.46 2.89 24.24
C TYR A 256 1.39 1.93 24.74
N ASN A 257 0.16 2.43 24.92
CA ASN A 257 -1.00 1.66 25.37
C ASN A 257 -1.86 1.12 24.22
N GLN A 258 -1.39 1.25 22.97
CA GLN A 258 -2.08 0.78 21.78
C GLN A 258 -1.13 0.00 20.86
N PRO A 259 -1.65 -0.93 20.04
CA PRO A 259 -0.85 -1.65 19.06
C PRO A 259 -0.18 -0.74 18.04
N ILE A 260 1.15 -0.78 17.99
CA ILE A 260 1.98 -0.01 17.08
C ILE A 260 2.95 -0.90 16.34
N MET A 261 3.48 -0.40 15.24
CA MET A 261 4.60 -0.95 14.48
C MET A 261 5.59 0.18 14.12
N LEU A 262 6.83 -0.19 13.81
CA LEU A 262 7.83 0.75 13.33
C LEU A 262 7.73 0.89 11.82
N SER A 263 7.94 2.10 11.31
CA SER A 263 8.22 2.28 9.88
C SER A 263 9.49 1.50 9.49
N PRO A 264 9.61 0.98 8.25
CA PRO A 264 10.71 0.09 7.86
C PRO A 264 12.12 0.66 8.09
N ASN A 265 12.26 1.99 8.12
CA ASN A 265 13.52 2.69 8.33
C ASN A 265 13.44 3.72 9.46
N ALA A 266 12.61 3.46 10.49
CA ALA A 266 12.46 4.37 11.61
C ALA A 266 13.82 4.77 12.22
N LYS A 267 13.98 6.05 12.50
CA LYS A 267 15.15 6.60 13.22
C LYS A 267 14.67 7.52 14.31
N ILE A 268 15.19 7.32 15.52
CA ILE A 268 14.97 8.23 16.64
C ILE A 268 16.26 9.00 16.86
N GLN A 269 16.15 10.31 16.98
CA GLN A 269 17.28 11.23 16.86
C GLN A 269 17.54 11.93 18.19
N LEU A 270 18.80 12.03 18.59
CA LEU A 270 19.25 12.79 19.74
C LEU A 270 19.95 14.05 19.26
N PHE A 271 19.49 15.21 19.70
CA PHE A 271 20.02 16.52 19.37
C PHE A 271 20.54 17.23 20.61
N GLY A 272 21.61 18.01 20.45
CA GLY A 272 22.00 19.00 21.46
C GLY A 272 21.08 20.22 21.41
N ASN A 273 21.06 21.03 22.46
CA ASN A 273 20.24 22.24 22.52
C ASN A 273 20.62 23.31 21.47
N ASN A 274 21.77 23.16 20.81
CA ASN A 274 22.16 23.92 19.63
C ASN A 274 21.57 23.39 18.30
N ASN A 275 20.59 22.48 18.35
CA ASN A 275 19.99 21.77 17.22
C ASN A 275 20.97 20.92 16.39
N LYS A 276 22.16 20.63 16.91
CA LYS A 276 23.10 19.73 16.25
C LYS A 276 22.74 18.28 16.56
N LEU A 277 22.61 17.46 15.53
CA LEU A 277 22.43 16.02 15.68
C LEU A 277 23.64 15.41 16.38
N ILE A 278 23.41 14.78 17.52
CA ILE A 278 24.41 14.06 18.30
C ILE A 278 24.46 12.60 17.82
N LYS A 279 23.29 11.95 17.72
CA LYS A 279 23.21 10.54 17.35
C LYS A 279 21.85 10.15 16.80
N GLU A 280 21.83 9.15 15.92
CA GLU A 280 20.62 8.44 15.53
C GLU A 280 20.63 7.03 16.10
N ALA A 281 19.48 6.60 16.61
CA ALA A 281 19.24 5.25 17.08
C ALA A 281 18.21 4.57 16.17
N THR A 282 18.49 3.32 15.81
CA THR A 282 17.48 2.44 15.22
C THR A 282 16.60 1.93 16.36
N PRO A 283 15.30 2.23 16.37
CA PRO A 283 14.40 1.75 17.41
C PRO A 283 14.15 0.24 17.26
N VAL A 284 13.92 -0.40 18.39
CA VAL A 284 13.44 -1.79 18.47
C VAL A 284 12.08 -1.76 19.15
N LEU A 285 11.12 -2.50 18.59
CA LEU A 285 9.78 -2.63 19.15
C LEU A 285 9.64 -3.99 19.86
N THR A 286 9.22 -3.94 21.12
CA THR A 286 8.86 -5.14 21.90
C THR A 286 7.45 -4.99 22.47
N LYS A 287 6.81 -6.12 22.79
CA LYS A 287 5.56 -6.16 23.55
C LYS A 287 5.87 -6.66 24.96
N GLU A 288 5.57 -5.83 25.96
CA GLU A 288 5.81 -6.14 27.37
C GLU A 288 4.50 -6.03 28.15
N LYS A 289 3.98 -7.20 28.59
CA LYS A 289 2.65 -7.31 29.18
C LYS A 289 1.60 -6.68 28.23
N GLU A 290 0.87 -5.67 28.71
CA GLU A 290 -0.16 -4.93 27.97
C GLU A 290 0.38 -3.67 27.26
N GLN A 291 1.70 -3.43 27.29
CA GLN A 291 2.31 -2.23 26.69
C GLN A 291 3.20 -2.58 25.50
N TRP A 292 3.21 -1.68 24.52
CA TRP A 292 4.14 -1.70 23.40
C TRP A 292 5.30 -0.77 23.71
N VAL A 293 6.53 -1.25 23.58
CA VAL A 293 7.71 -0.52 24.02
C VAL A 293 8.64 -0.29 22.85
N VAL A 294 8.92 0.98 22.58
CA VAL A 294 9.94 1.40 21.61
C VAL A 294 11.22 1.71 22.36
N SER A 295 12.22 0.86 22.21
CA SER A 295 13.55 1.01 22.81
C SER A 295 14.55 1.60 21.82
N CYS A 296 15.32 2.59 22.26
CA CYS A 296 16.33 3.30 21.48
C CYS A 296 17.64 3.32 22.25
N ASN A 297 18.66 2.65 21.73
CA ASN A 297 19.98 2.64 22.37
C ASN A 297 20.88 3.74 21.77
N PHE A 298 21.21 4.74 22.58
CA PHE A 298 22.14 5.81 22.23
C PHE A 298 23.60 5.47 22.60
N GLY A 299 23.87 4.30 23.18
CA GLY A 299 25.21 3.75 23.35
C GLY A 299 26.10 4.57 24.27
N GLY A 300 25.55 5.09 25.37
CA GLY A 300 26.31 5.73 26.43
C GLY A 300 26.74 7.16 26.13
N VAL A 301 25.91 7.93 25.41
CA VAL A 301 26.21 9.33 25.11
C VAL A 301 26.11 10.16 26.40
N GLU A 302 27.18 10.85 26.78
CA GLU A 302 27.15 11.82 27.87
C GLU A 302 26.17 12.96 27.55
N VAL A 303 25.28 13.26 28.49
CA VAL A 303 24.32 14.35 28.36
C VAL A 303 25.09 15.68 28.45
N PRO A 304 25.05 16.52 27.40
CA PRO A 304 25.71 17.83 27.43
C PRO A 304 25.26 18.65 28.64
N HIS A 305 26.16 19.46 29.20
CA HIS A 305 25.82 20.38 30.30
C HIS A 305 24.66 21.31 29.96
N GLU A 306 24.60 21.75 28.71
CA GLU A 306 23.52 22.59 28.18
C GLU A 306 22.20 21.86 27.99
N GLY A 307 22.16 20.54 28.14
CA GLY A 307 21.01 19.69 27.86
C GLY A 307 20.97 19.16 26.43
N CYS A 308 20.09 18.19 26.20
CA CYS A 308 19.82 17.61 24.88
C CYS A 308 18.33 17.25 24.78
N TYR A 309 17.88 16.87 23.59
CA TYR A 309 16.51 16.39 23.41
C TYR A 309 16.44 15.25 22.40
N ILE A 310 15.51 14.33 22.63
CA ILE A 310 15.19 13.24 21.72
C ILE A 310 14.02 13.66 20.84
N VAL A 311 14.13 13.38 19.55
CA VAL A 311 13.08 13.55 18.56
C VAL A 311 12.65 12.18 18.07
N ILE A 312 11.36 11.90 18.16
CA ILE A 312 10.70 10.86 17.37
C ILE A 312 10.10 11.55 16.16
N PRO A 313 10.68 11.43 14.95
CA PRO A 313 10.14 12.05 13.75
C PRO A 313 8.70 11.61 13.49
N ALA A 314 7.92 12.49 12.87
CA ALA A 314 6.59 12.13 12.39
C ALA A 314 6.70 10.96 11.40
N GLY A 315 5.77 10.01 11.44
CA GLY A 315 5.82 8.83 10.55
C GLY A 315 6.69 7.66 11.06
N SER A 316 7.44 7.84 12.15
CA SER A 316 8.34 6.78 12.65
C SER A 316 7.59 5.58 13.22
N ILE A 317 6.42 5.82 13.80
CA ILE A 317 5.56 4.87 14.50
C ILE A 317 4.19 4.90 13.84
N ILE A 318 3.66 3.72 13.57
CA ILE A 318 2.45 3.50 12.78
C ILE A 318 1.51 2.62 13.62
N SER A 319 0.21 2.82 13.51
CA SER A 319 -0.77 1.91 14.11
C SER A 319 -0.63 0.50 13.52
N ALA A 320 -0.56 -0.52 14.37
CA ALA A 320 -0.48 -1.91 13.89
C ALA A 320 -1.84 -2.42 13.38
N ASN A 321 -2.94 -1.93 13.96
CA ASN A 321 -4.29 -2.39 13.70
C ASN A 321 -5.19 -1.23 13.23
N GLY A 322 -6.33 -1.57 12.62
CA GLY A 322 -7.35 -0.60 12.23
C GLY A 322 -6.87 0.41 11.18
N ASN A 323 -7.33 1.65 11.32
CA ASN A 323 -6.94 2.78 10.45
C ASN A 323 -5.43 2.96 10.45
N VAL A 324 -4.87 3.33 9.30
CA VAL A 324 -3.43 3.64 9.20
C VAL A 324 -3.20 5.07 9.64
N VAL A 325 -2.72 5.22 10.87
CA VAL A 325 -2.34 6.50 11.47
C VAL A 325 -0.86 6.46 11.81
N VAL A 326 -0.21 7.60 11.71
CA VAL A 326 1.20 7.78 12.09
C VAL A 326 1.35 8.76 13.23
N ASN A 327 2.39 8.62 14.04
CA ASN A 327 2.69 9.59 15.09
C ASN A 327 3.01 10.97 14.50
N SER A 328 2.62 12.01 15.23
CA SER A 328 3.19 13.35 15.05
C SER A 328 4.63 13.40 15.57
N LYS A 329 5.40 14.42 15.18
CA LYS A 329 6.75 14.64 15.73
C LYS A 329 6.64 14.80 17.25
N ASN A 330 7.35 13.96 18.00
CA ASN A 330 7.47 14.10 19.45
C ASN A 330 8.87 14.59 19.82
N VAL A 331 8.95 15.43 20.84
CA VAL A 331 10.21 15.98 21.37
C VAL A 331 10.25 15.75 22.88
N LEU A 332 11.31 15.12 23.38
CA LEU A 332 11.54 14.88 24.79
C LEU A 332 12.84 15.58 25.22
N SER A 333 12.74 16.61 26.04
CA SER A 333 13.88 17.31 26.60
C SER A 333 14.55 16.51 27.72
N ILE A 334 15.89 16.55 27.77
CA ILE A 334 16.72 15.84 28.72
C ILE A 334 17.72 16.84 29.32
N THR A 335 17.59 17.06 30.62
CA THR A 335 18.47 17.94 31.39
C THR A 335 19.47 17.12 32.20
N ASN A 336 20.71 17.59 32.33
CA ASN A 336 21.72 16.95 33.17
C ASN A 336 21.37 17.19 34.66
N PRO A 337 21.28 16.15 35.52
CA PRO A 337 20.96 16.31 36.93
C PRO A 337 22.07 16.97 37.77
N THR A 338 23.27 17.21 37.23
CA THR A 338 24.45 17.60 38.02
C THR A 338 24.98 19.02 37.80
N GLY A 339 24.14 19.97 37.40
CA GLY A 339 24.54 21.37 37.31
C GLY A 339 23.44 22.32 37.74
N ILE A 340 23.79 23.34 38.55
CA ILE A 340 23.04 24.59 38.57
C ILE A 340 23.20 25.19 37.17
N GLY A 341 22.28 24.80 36.28
CA GLY A 341 22.25 25.29 34.91
C GLY A 341 21.98 26.79 34.92
N LYS A 342 22.72 27.52 34.08
CA LYS A 342 22.38 28.90 33.73
C LYS A 342 20.91 28.95 33.30
N VAL A 343 20.15 29.79 33.98
CA VAL A 343 18.76 30.13 33.65
C VAL A 343 18.71 30.60 32.19
N SER A 344 18.01 29.83 31.35
CA SER A 344 17.59 30.25 30.01
C SER A 344 16.08 30.11 29.90
N ASN A 345 15.40 31.26 29.90
CA ASN A 345 14.04 31.57 29.41
C ASN A 345 13.50 30.52 28.40
N ASN A 346 12.32 29.88 28.52
CA ASN A 346 11.01 30.46 28.85
C ASN A 346 9.91 29.45 29.29
N ASP A 347 10.20 28.17 29.53
CA ASP A 347 9.17 27.19 29.90
C ASP A 347 9.26 26.78 31.38
N VAL A 348 8.15 26.94 32.12
CA VAL A 348 8.03 26.53 33.52
C VAL A 348 7.87 25.01 33.57
N GLY A 349 8.87 24.32 34.13
CA GLY A 349 8.80 22.89 34.38
C GLY A 349 8.04 22.60 35.67
N ILE A 350 7.06 21.69 35.63
CA ILE A 350 6.34 21.24 36.83
C ILE A 350 6.41 19.71 36.86
N CYS A 351 6.98 19.15 37.92
CA CYS A 351 7.02 17.71 38.16
C CYS A 351 6.52 17.36 39.56
N VAL A 352 6.16 16.08 39.76
CA VAL A 352 5.63 15.57 41.02
C VAL A 352 6.44 14.35 41.44
N SER A 353 6.87 14.34 42.70
CA SER A 353 7.60 13.24 43.33
C SER A 353 6.99 12.97 44.71
N GLY A 354 6.26 11.86 44.85
CA GLY A 354 5.43 11.62 46.03
C GLY A 354 4.44 12.77 46.23
N ARG A 355 4.40 13.35 47.44
CA ARG A 355 3.61 14.55 47.75
C ARG A 355 4.27 15.88 47.40
N GLN A 356 5.45 15.87 46.79
CA GLN A 356 6.18 17.08 46.43
C GLN A 356 5.87 17.50 45.00
N VAL A 357 5.53 18.77 44.82
CA VAL A 357 5.51 19.44 43.53
C VAL A 357 6.78 20.24 43.42
N ILE A 358 7.55 19.96 42.39
CA ILE A 358 8.80 20.65 42.09
C ILE A 358 8.54 21.50 40.85
N ILE A 359 8.84 22.79 40.95
CA ILE A 359 8.66 23.76 39.89
C ILE A 359 10.03 24.34 39.55
N ASP A 360 10.47 24.09 38.32
CA ASP A 360 11.71 24.57 37.75
C ASP A 360 11.44 25.71 36.76
N ASN A 361 12.38 26.65 36.68
CA ASN A 361 12.26 27.87 35.88
C ASN A 361 11.02 28.72 36.23
N ALA A 362 10.63 28.75 37.50
CA ALA A 362 9.54 29.59 37.98
C ALA A 362 9.88 31.08 37.74
N PRO A 363 9.02 31.86 37.07
CA PRO A 363 9.29 33.26 36.77
C PRO A 363 9.26 34.11 38.04
N LEU A 364 10.40 34.73 38.36
CA LEU A 364 10.58 35.53 39.57
C LEU A 364 9.60 36.71 39.61
N GLY A 365 8.99 36.94 40.77
CA GLY A 365 8.00 38.00 40.97
C GLY A 365 6.57 37.65 40.50
N GLU A 366 6.37 36.50 39.85
CA GLU A 366 5.03 36.02 39.52
C GLU A 366 4.34 35.37 40.73
N THR A 367 3.01 35.24 40.64
CA THR A 367 2.23 34.54 41.66
C THR A 367 2.10 33.07 41.30
N LEU A 368 2.55 32.20 42.20
CA LEU A 368 2.27 30.77 42.17
C LEU A 368 1.02 30.50 43.01
N SER A 369 0.03 29.81 42.43
CA SER A 369 -1.16 29.33 43.12
C SER A 369 -1.38 27.85 42.88
N VAL A 370 -1.68 27.10 43.93
CA VAL A 370 -2.07 25.68 43.85
C VAL A 370 -3.48 25.52 44.39
N TYR A 371 -4.31 24.78 43.66
CA TYR A 371 -5.69 24.49 44.02
C TYR A 371 -5.93 22.99 44.08
N SER A 372 -6.80 22.54 44.99
CA SER A 372 -7.38 21.20 44.91
C SER A 372 -8.37 21.11 43.75
N VAL A 373 -8.73 19.90 43.35
CA VAL A 373 -9.76 19.66 42.32
C VAL A 373 -11.13 20.27 42.67
N ASN A 374 -11.41 20.50 43.96
CA ASN A 374 -12.64 21.14 44.45
C ASN A 374 -12.56 22.68 44.46
N GLY A 375 -11.47 23.26 43.95
CA GLY A 375 -11.27 24.71 43.88
C GLY A 375 -10.73 25.36 45.17
N THR A 376 -10.43 24.58 46.21
CA THR A 376 -9.81 25.11 47.44
C THR A 376 -8.36 25.51 47.15
N LYS A 377 -7.98 26.75 47.47
CA LYS A 377 -6.60 27.23 47.36
C LYS A 377 -5.72 26.59 48.45
N ILE A 378 -4.71 25.83 48.03
CA ILE A 378 -3.80 25.05 48.88
C ILE A 378 -2.51 25.81 49.17
N ALA A 379 -1.95 26.49 48.16
CA ALA A 379 -0.75 27.31 48.32
C ALA A 379 -0.86 28.58 47.48
N ASN A 380 -0.27 29.67 47.96
CA ASN A 380 -0.20 30.95 47.25
C ASN A 380 1.03 31.72 47.71
N SER A 381 2.01 31.89 46.84
CA SER A 381 3.24 32.58 47.15
C SER A 381 3.73 33.42 45.98
N LEU A 382 4.47 34.48 46.31
CA LEU A 382 5.28 35.18 45.33
C LEU A 382 6.51 34.31 45.03
N VAL A 383 6.81 34.13 43.75
CA VAL A 383 7.97 33.36 43.31
C VAL A 383 9.24 34.14 43.62
N SER A 384 9.93 33.75 44.69
CA SER A 384 11.21 34.33 45.12
C SER A 384 12.43 33.52 44.68
N SER A 385 12.22 32.33 44.14
CA SER A 385 13.24 31.41 43.63
C SER A 385 12.74 30.77 42.34
N SER A 386 13.64 30.59 41.36
CA SER A 386 13.33 29.90 40.10
C SER A 386 13.15 28.38 40.27
N HIS A 387 13.55 27.85 41.43
CA HIS A 387 13.29 26.47 41.84
C HIS A 387 12.44 26.49 43.11
N ILE A 388 11.28 25.84 43.06
CA ILE A 388 10.33 25.78 44.17
C ILE A 388 9.98 24.32 44.44
N VAL A 389 10.03 23.92 45.71
CA VAL A 389 9.51 22.64 46.17
C VAL A 389 8.34 22.90 47.10
N LEU A 390 7.18 22.35 46.78
CA LEU A 390 5.96 22.45 47.57
C LEU A 390 5.53 21.07 48.03
N GLU A 391 5.38 20.87 49.35
CA GLU A 391 4.76 19.67 49.89
C GLU A 391 3.23 19.83 49.90
N LEU A 392 2.51 18.88 49.31
CA LEU A 392 1.06 18.87 49.26
C LEU A 392 0.44 18.10 50.43
N PRO A 393 -0.75 18.51 50.91
CA PRO A 393 -1.33 17.96 52.13
C PRO A 393 -1.70 16.48 51.99
N SER A 394 -2.13 16.04 50.82
CA SER A 394 -2.51 14.64 50.55
C SER A 394 -2.23 14.23 49.11
N GLU A 395 -2.24 12.92 48.85
CA GLU A 395 -2.38 12.39 47.49
C GLU A 395 -3.69 12.89 46.85
N GLY A 396 -3.71 13.05 45.54
CA GLY A 396 -4.86 13.57 44.81
C GLY A 396 -4.52 14.36 43.55
N ILE A 397 -5.54 15.01 42.98
CA ILE A 397 -5.41 15.84 41.79
C ILE A 397 -5.38 17.31 42.21
N TYR A 398 -4.40 18.04 41.68
CA TYR A 398 -4.21 19.47 41.95
C TYR A 398 -4.05 20.25 40.66
N ILE A 399 -4.34 21.55 40.74
CA ILE A 399 -4.17 22.52 39.66
C ILE A 399 -3.10 23.50 40.10
N VAL A 400 -2.00 23.57 39.36
CA VAL A 400 -0.92 24.53 39.58
C VAL A 400 -1.04 25.64 38.55
N SER A 401 -1.14 26.89 39.02
CA SER A 401 -1.20 28.09 38.19
C SER A 401 0.00 28.97 38.49
N ILE A 402 0.73 29.34 37.43
CA ILE A 402 1.90 30.21 37.50
C ILE A 402 2.08 30.90 36.15
N ASN A 403 2.29 32.23 36.15
CA ASN A 403 2.50 33.02 34.94
C ASN A 403 1.39 32.85 33.88
N GLY A 404 0.11 32.81 34.30
CA GLY A 404 -1.04 32.61 33.41
C GLY A 404 -1.19 31.20 32.83
N HIS A 405 -0.23 30.30 33.05
CA HIS A 405 -0.33 28.89 32.69
C HIS A 405 -1.00 28.09 33.80
N VAL A 406 -1.78 27.09 33.42
CA VAL A 406 -2.52 26.22 34.33
C VAL A 406 -2.22 24.77 33.98
N ASN A 407 -1.66 24.03 34.94
CA ASN A 407 -1.27 22.63 34.77
C ASN A 407 -2.04 21.77 35.77
N LYS A 408 -2.61 20.67 35.28
CA LYS A 408 -3.21 19.64 36.13
C LYS A 408 -2.13 18.61 36.48
N ILE A 409 -1.94 18.37 37.76
CA ILE A 409 -0.98 17.40 38.27
C ILE A 409 -1.69 16.31 39.07
N VAL A 410 -1.10 15.12 39.06
CA VAL A 410 -1.57 13.96 39.83
C VAL A 410 -0.49 13.58 40.82
N VAL A 411 -0.85 13.56 42.09
CA VAL A 411 0.02 13.33 43.24
C VAL A 411 -0.35 11.98 43.83
N ARG A 412 0.62 11.08 43.91
CA ARG A 412 0.45 9.68 44.31
C ARG A 412 1.45 9.31 45.38
#